data_AF-A0A519UZU7-F1
#
_entry.id   AF-A0A519UZU7-F1
#
_cell.length_a   1.000
_cell.length_b   1.000
_cell.length_c   1.000
_cell.angle_alpha   90.00
_cell.angle_beta   90.00
_cell.angle_gamma   90.00
#
_symmetry.space_group_name_H-M   'P 1'
#
loop_
_entity.id
_entity.type
_entity.pdbx_description
1 polymer ?
#
loop_
_entity_poly.entity_id
_entity_poly.type
_entity_poly.pdbx_seq_one_letter_code
_entity_poly.pdbx_strand_id
1 'polypeptide(L)'
;MAKTKDSKTTSNLIHKNRHDKIALFVTNTFGSVVFLLIFVAFVAGWISWNAGLIPGLKPFDEFPFSELEMGVSIFAIFLSITVLISQKRQARLEKISQEVEFEVNVRSEKEITKVLEMLHRIEKKLGITDNDKELEEMKSSTDVADLHKQVKKG
;
A
#
# COMPACT_ATOMS: atom_id res chain seq x y z
N MET A 1 23.58 -29.81 -14.13
CA MET A 1 22.33 -29.99 -14.89
C MET A 1 21.08 -30.02 -13.97
N ALA A 2 21.03 -29.23 -12.89
CA ALA A 2 20.00 -29.37 -11.83
C ALA A 2 19.49 -28.02 -11.28
N LYS A 3 19.23 -27.02 -12.14
CA LYS A 3 18.73 -25.70 -11.68
C LYS A 3 17.58 -25.11 -12.52
N THR A 4 17.02 -25.88 -13.45
CA THR A 4 15.96 -25.39 -14.36
C THR A 4 14.59 -26.00 -14.12
N LYS A 5 14.45 -26.95 -13.17
CA LYS A 5 13.18 -27.63 -12.87
C LYS A 5 12.39 -27.03 -11.70
N ASP A 6 13.05 -26.32 -10.79
CA ASP A 6 12.37 -25.76 -9.59
C ASP A 6 11.61 -24.47 -9.86
N SER A 7 12.10 -23.59 -10.74
CA SER A 7 11.43 -22.31 -11.06
C SER A 7 10.07 -22.50 -11.76
N LYS A 8 9.91 -23.54 -12.59
CA LYS A 8 8.63 -23.89 -13.20
C LYS A 8 7.65 -24.56 -12.22
N THR A 9 8.15 -25.09 -11.10
CA THR A 9 7.34 -25.78 -10.10
C THR A 9 6.77 -24.80 -9.07
N THR A 10 7.53 -23.77 -8.65
CA THR A 10 7.01 -22.70 -7.78
C THR A 10 6.02 -21.76 -8.46
N SER A 11 6.15 -21.52 -9.77
CA SER A 11 5.17 -20.75 -10.55
C SER A 11 3.80 -21.46 -10.67
N ASN A 12 3.74 -22.78 -10.51
CA ASN A 12 2.50 -23.56 -10.55
C ASN A 12 1.81 -23.72 -9.20
N LEU A 13 2.43 -23.24 -8.11
CA LEU A 13 1.88 -23.35 -6.73
C LEU A 13 1.13 -22.09 -6.29
N ILE A 14 1.09 -21.03 -7.09
CA ILE A 14 0.33 -19.81 -6.80
C ILE A 14 -1.07 -19.94 -7.41
N HIS A 15 -1.92 -20.66 -6.66
CA HIS A 15 -3.38 -20.60 -6.64
C HIS A 15 -4.14 -20.39 -7.97
N LYS A 16 -4.60 -21.52 -8.53
CA LYS A 16 -5.79 -21.57 -9.38
C LYS A 16 -7.08 -21.51 -8.52
N ASN A 17 -7.20 -20.54 -7.62
CA ASN A 17 -8.44 -20.30 -6.90
C ASN A 17 -9.28 -19.28 -7.68
N ARG A 18 -10.52 -19.65 -8.00
CA ARG A 18 -11.50 -18.73 -8.63
C ARG A 18 -11.68 -17.45 -7.79
N HIS A 19 -11.46 -17.57 -6.48
CA HIS A 19 -11.50 -16.48 -5.51
C HIS A 19 -10.42 -15.42 -5.75
N ASP A 20 -9.19 -15.80 -6.15
CA ASP A 20 -8.12 -14.81 -6.40
C ASP A 20 -8.37 -14.02 -7.67
N LYS A 21 -8.98 -14.64 -8.68
CA LYS A 21 -9.41 -13.95 -9.90
C LYS A 21 -10.54 -12.96 -9.63
N ILE A 22 -11.50 -13.33 -8.79
CA ILE A 22 -12.58 -12.42 -8.37
C ILE A 22 -12.00 -11.30 -7.50
N ALA A 23 -11.08 -11.59 -6.59
CA ALA A 23 -10.40 -10.57 -5.78
C ALA A 23 -9.61 -9.57 -6.64
N LEU A 24 -8.88 -10.05 -7.66
CA LEU A 24 -8.18 -9.19 -8.61
C LEU A 24 -9.13 -8.39 -9.51
N PHE A 25 -10.22 -9.00 -9.99
CA PHE A 25 -11.22 -8.33 -10.79
C PHE A 25 -11.97 -7.24 -9.99
N VAL A 26 -12.38 -7.55 -8.76
CA VAL A 26 -13.04 -6.61 -7.86
C VAL A 26 -12.08 -5.47 -7.49
N THR A 27 -10.83 -5.78 -7.15
CA THR A 27 -9.84 -4.74 -6.81
C THR A 27 -9.55 -3.82 -8.00
N ASN A 28 -9.44 -4.36 -9.22
CA ASN A 28 -9.16 -3.57 -10.41
C ASN A 28 -10.38 -2.79 -10.93
N THR A 29 -11.59 -3.31 -10.71
CA THR A 29 -12.84 -2.69 -11.19
C THR A 29 -13.36 -1.65 -10.20
N PHE A 30 -13.39 -1.94 -8.89
CA PHE A 30 -13.89 -1.01 -7.87
C PHE A 30 -12.86 0.02 -7.40
N GLY A 31 -11.56 -0.19 -7.66
CA GLY A 31 -10.50 0.78 -7.36
C GLY A 31 -10.22 1.77 -8.49
N SER A 32 -10.90 1.66 -9.63
CA SER A 32 -10.60 2.46 -10.83
C SER A 32 -11.53 3.66 -10.97
N VAL A 33 -10.96 4.81 -11.33
CA VAL A 33 -11.69 6.04 -11.70
C VAL A 33 -12.71 5.78 -12.81
N VAL A 34 -12.48 4.78 -13.66
CA VAL A 34 -13.39 4.38 -14.73
C VAL A 34 -14.74 3.90 -14.20
N PHE A 35 -14.77 3.15 -13.09
CA PHE A 35 -16.02 2.66 -12.50
C PHE A 35 -16.87 3.80 -11.95
N LEU A 36 -16.22 4.75 -11.28
CA LEU A 36 -16.87 5.97 -10.80
C LEU A 36 -17.52 6.74 -11.96
N LEU A 37 -16.80 6.92 -13.08
CA LEU A 37 -17.33 7.62 -14.26
C LEU A 37 -18.55 6.90 -14.86
N ILE A 38 -18.52 5.57 -14.95
CA ILE A 38 -19.66 4.76 -15.43
C ILE A 38 -20.87 4.93 -14.49
N PHE A 39 -20.65 4.90 -13.17
CA PHE A 39 -21.72 5.08 -12.19
C PHE A 39 -22.36 6.48 -12.28
N VAL A 40 -21.54 7.52 -12.40
CA VAL A 40 -22.03 8.89 -12.60
C VAL A 40 -22.82 9.02 -13.89
N ALA A 41 -22.32 8.42 -14.99
CA ALA A 41 -23.03 8.42 -16.27
C ALA A 41 -24.36 7.67 -16.19
N PHE A 42 -24.43 6.56 -15.44
CA PHE A 42 -25.66 5.82 -15.18
C PHE A 42 -26.69 6.67 -14.43
N VAL A 43 -26.27 7.32 -13.33
CA VAL A 43 -27.15 8.21 -12.54
C VAL A 43 -27.64 9.38 -13.40
N ALA A 44 -26.75 10.03 -14.15
CA ALA A 44 -27.11 11.12 -15.06
C ALA A 44 -28.07 10.67 -16.16
N GLY A 45 -27.87 9.48 -16.72
CA GLY A 45 -28.78 8.87 -17.69
C GLY A 45 -30.16 8.57 -17.10
N TRP A 46 -30.21 8.06 -15.87
CA TRP A 46 -31.47 7.81 -15.16
C TRP A 46 -32.25 9.09 -14.89
N ILE A 47 -31.57 10.13 -14.41
CA ILE A 47 -32.16 11.46 -14.21
C ILE A 47 -32.65 12.02 -15.55
N SER A 48 -31.87 11.90 -16.63
CA SER A 48 -32.27 12.41 -17.94
C SER A 48 -33.52 11.73 -18.51
N TRP A 49 -33.64 10.41 -18.31
CA TRP A 49 -34.85 9.66 -18.65
C TRP A 49 -36.04 10.13 -17.80
N ASN A 50 -35.90 10.11 -16.47
CA ASN A 50 -37.02 10.35 -15.56
C ASN A 50 -37.41 11.82 -15.42
N ALA A 51 -36.54 12.77 -15.78
CA ALA A 51 -36.84 14.19 -15.87
C ALA A 51 -37.69 14.56 -17.11
N GLY A 52 -38.08 13.58 -17.94
CA GLY A 52 -38.94 13.82 -19.10
C GLY A 52 -38.24 14.51 -20.27
N LEU A 53 -36.90 14.50 -20.31
CA LEU A 53 -36.12 15.03 -21.44
C LEU A 53 -36.22 14.16 -22.69
N ILE A 54 -36.76 12.94 -22.56
CA ILE A 54 -36.97 12.01 -23.67
C ILE A 54 -38.48 11.96 -24.01
N PRO A 55 -38.92 12.56 -25.13
CA PRO A 55 -40.33 12.54 -25.51
C PRO A 55 -40.80 11.11 -25.82
N GLY A 56 -41.86 10.67 -25.15
CA GLY A 56 -42.53 9.37 -25.38
C GLY A 56 -42.31 8.31 -24.30
N LEU A 57 -41.44 8.54 -23.32
CA LEU A 57 -41.27 7.65 -22.16
C LEU A 57 -42.04 8.20 -20.96
N LYS A 58 -42.89 7.36 -20.35
CA LYS A 58 -43.55 7.72 -19.09
C LYS A 58 -42.48 7.78 -17.98
N PRO A 59 -42.43 8.86 -17.18
CA PRO A 59 -41.56 8.91 -16.01
C PRO A 59 -41.88 7.71 -15.10
N PHE A 60 -40.85 6.94 -14.73
CA PHE A 60 -40.98 5.82 -13.81
C PHE A 60 -40.75 6.27 -12.36
N ASP A 61 -39.82 7.19 -12.17
CA ASP A 61 -39.40 7.75 -10.89
C ASP A 61 -39.54 9.28 -10.94
N GLU A 62 -40.73 9.79 -10.61
CA GLU A 62 -40.98 11.23 -10.61
C GLU A 62 -40.16 11.93 -9.52
N PHE A 63 -39.83 13.20 -9.75
CA PHE A 63 -39.14 14.02 -8.75
C PHE A 63 -39.91 13.96 -7.43
N PRO A 64 -39.32 13.48 -6.32
CA PRO A 64 -37.90 13.60 -5.94
C PRO A 64 -36.96 12.40 -6.19
N PHE A 65 -37.28 11.44 -7.07
CA PHE A 65 -36.45 10.27 -7.39
C PHE A 65 -36.25 9.26 -6.23
N SER A 66 -37.36 8.84 -5.59
CA SER A 66 -37.32 8.00 -4.39
C SER A 66 -36.68 6.62 -4.62
N GLU A 67 -36.86 6.04 -5.82
CA GLU A 67 -36.33 4.72 -6.14
C GLU A 67 -34.81 4.76 -6.37
N LEU A 68 -34.33 5.78 -7.08
CA LEU A 68 -32.90 6.01 -7.26
C LEU A 68 -32.19 6.28 -5.93
N GLU A 69 -32.75 7.15 -5.09
CA GLU A 69 -32.14 7.48 -3.79
C GLU A 69 -31.98 6.25 -2.90
N MET A 70 -33.03 5.42 -2.81
CA MET A 70 -32.99 4.17 -2.04
C MET A 70 -31.88 3.24 -2.56
N GLY A 71 -31.83 3.00 -3.87
CA GLY A 71 -30.81 2.13 -4.48
C GLY A 71 -29.38 2.64 -4.27
N VAL A 72 -29.15 3.95 -4.46
CA VAL A 72 -27.85 4.59 -4.29
C VAL A 72 -27.39 4.50 -2.82
N SER A 73 -28.28 4.64 -1.84
CA SER A 73 -27.93 4.57 -0.42
C SER A 73 -27.35 3.20 -0.02
N ILE A 74 -27.99 2.11 -0.47
CA ILE A 74 -27.53 0.74 -0.21
C ILE A 74 -26.20 0.50 -0.92
N PHE A 75 -26.07 0.98 -2.16
CA PHE A 75 -24.83 0.88 -2.92
C PHE A 75 -23.68 1.63 -2.24
N ALA A 76 -23.94 2.81 -1.66
CA ALA A 76 -22.96 3.59 -0.92
C ALA A 76 -22.47 2.88 0.35
N ILE A 77 -23.35 2.20 1.09
CA ILE A 77 -22.95 1.38 2.25
C ILE A 77 -22.01 0.26 1.80
N PHE A 78 -22.34 -0.44 0.71
CA PHE A 78 -21.50 -1.50 0.16
C PHE A 78 -20.12 -0.99 -0.27
N LEU A 79 -20.07 0.16 -0.95
CA LEU A 79 -18.81 0.82 -1.32
C LEU A 79 -17.99 1.20 -0.08
N SER A 80 -18.61 1.81 0.92
CA SER A 80 -17.94 2.23 2.15
C SER A 80 -17.29 1.05 2.88
N ILE A 81 -17.99 -0.08 3.00
CA ILE A 81 -17.45 -1.31 3.60
C ILE A 81 -16.28 -1.85 2.76
N THR A 82 -16.42 -1.89 1.44
CA THR A 82 -15.38 -2.35 0.51
C THR A 82 -14.11 -1.49 0.62
N VAL A 83 -14.28 -0.17 0.67
CA VAL A 83 -13.19 0.81 0.88
C VAL A 83 -12.55 0.58 2.25
N LEU A 84 -13.33 0.43 3.32
CA LEU A 84 -12.80 0.22 4.67
C LEU A 84 -11.99 -1.08 4.78
N ILE A 85 -12.43 -2.16 4.14
CA ILE A 85 -11.68 -3.42 4.08
C ILE A 85 -10.37 -3.22 3.32
N SER A 86 -10.42 -2.49 2.20
CA SER A 86 -9.24 -2.19 1.37
C SER A 86 -8.23 -1.32 2.13
N GLN A 87 -8.70 -0.30 2.84
CA GLN A 87 -7.89 0.56 3.71
C GLN A 87 -7.25 -0.23 4.85
N LYS A 88 -8.01 -1.09 5.55
CA LYS A 88 -7.46 -1.96 6.60
C LYS A 88 -6.37 -2.89 6.08
N ARG A 89 -6.52 -3.41 4.86
CA ARG A 89 -5.51 -4.25 4.21
C ARG A 89 -4.26 -3.44 3.85
N GLN A 90 -4.42 -2.25 3.26
CA GLN A 90 -3.31 -1.36 2.92
C GLN A 90 -2.53 -0.94 4.17
N ALA A 91 -3.22 -0.50 5.21
CA ALA A 91 -2.59 -0.11 6.48
C ALA A 91 -1.78 -1.25 7.13
N ARG A 92 -2.25 -2.50 7.01
CA ARG A 92 -1.48 -3.67 7.49
C ARG A 92 -0.21 -3.88 6.67
N LEU A 93 -0.29 -3.78 5.35
CA LEU A 93 0.86 -3.93 4.45
C LEU A 93 1.89 -2.81 4.67
N GLU A 94 1.42 -1.56 4.78
CA GLU A 94 2.25 -0.41 5.09
C GLU A 94 2.99 -0.59 6.41
N LYS A 95 2.30 -1.05 7.47
CA LYS A 95 2.94 -1.32 8.77
C LYS A 95 4.08 -2.35 8.67
N ILE A 96 3.85 -3.44 7.93
CA ILE A 96 4.90 -4.47 7.72
C ILE A 96 6.06 -3.89 6.92
N SER A 97 5.77 -3.14 5.86
CA SER A 97 6.80 -2.47 5.04
C SER A 97 7.65 -1.53 5.88
N GLN A 98 7.02 -0.72 6.75
CA GLN A 98 7.70 0.18 7.66
C GLN A 98 8.59 -0.55 8.67
N GLU A 99 8.11 -1.66 9.23
CA GLU A 99 8.90 -2.47 10.18
C GLU A 99 10.13 -3.09 9.50
N VAL A 100 9.98 -3.61 8.27
CA VAL A 100 11.08 -4.16 7.48
C VAL A 100 12.08 -3.07 7.08
N GLU A 101 11.59 -1.93 6.61
CA GLU A 101 12.44 -0.78 6.24
C GLU A 101 13.26 -0.28 7.43
N PHE A 102 12.63 -0.18 8.60
CA PHE A 102 13.33 0.16 9.84
C PHE A 102 14.42 -0.86 10.19
N GLU A 103 14.13 -2.17 10.13
CA GLU A 103 15.11 -3.22 10.42
C GLU A 103 16.30 -3.17 9.46
N VAL A 104 16.04 -3.01 8.16
CA VAL A 104 17.08 -2.90 7.12
C VAL A 104 17.93 -1.66 7.36
N ASN A 105 17.32 -0.53 7.71
CA ASN A 105 18.06 0.71 7.97
C ASN A 105 18.97 0.56 9.20
N VAL A 106 18.46 0.04 10.32
CA VAL A 106 19.25 -0.21 11.54
C VAL A 106 20.39 -1.18 11.27
N ARG A 107 20.16 -2.22 10.47
CA ARG A 107 21.21 -3.16 10.09
C ARG A 107 22.28 -2.50 9.22
N SER A 108 21.86 -1.75 8.21
CA SER A 108 22.76 -1.05 7.29
C SER A 108 23.64 -0.07 8.05
N GLU A 109 23.07 0.66 9.01
CA GLU A 109 23.81 1.58 9.88
C GLU A 109 24.89 0.85 10.70
N LYS A 110 24.56 -0.30 11.31
CA LYS A 110 25.55 -1.13 12.02
C LYS A 110 26.67 -1.63 11.11
N GLU A 111 26.34 -2.05 9.90
CA GLU A 111 27.32 -2.52 8.91
C GLU A 111 28.22 -1.35 8.46
N ILE A 112 27.66 -0.16 8.22
CA ILE A 112 28.40 1.07 7.89
C ILE A 112 29.35 1.43 9.04
N THR A 113 28.87 1.50 10.28
CA THR A 113 29.71 1.80 11.44
C THR A 113 30.82 0.78 11.60
N LYS A 114 30.56 -0.51 11.32
CA LYS A 114 31.59 -1.55 11.31
C LYS A 114 32.66 -1.29 10.26
N VAL A 115 32.25 -0.87 9.06
CA VAL A 115 33.18 -0.50 7.98
C VAL A 115 33.99 0.74 8.37
N LEU A 116 33.38 1.76 8.97
CA LEU A 116 34.08 2.95 9.48
C LEU A 116 35.12 2.58 10.54
N GLU A 117 34.77 1.73 11.50
CA GLU A 117 35.72 1.21 12.51
C GLU A 117 36.90 0.47 11.87
N MET A 118 36.62 -0.37 10.88
CA MET A 118 37.65 -1.13 10.17
C MET A 118 38.58 -0.20 9.39
N LEU A 119 38.02 0.81 8.71
CA LEU A 119 38.76 1.80 7.96
C LEU A 119 39.65 2.64 8.89
N HIS A 120 39.11 3.12 10.00
CA HIS A 120 39.86 3.86 11.01
C HIS A 120 41.01 3.03 11.62
N ARG A 121 40.81 1.71 11.82
CA ARG A 121 41.90 0.81 12.26
C ARG A 121 43.01 0.67 11.21
N ILE A 122 42.66 0.70 9.92
CA ILE A 122 43.65 0.66 8.82
C ILE A 122 44.41 1.98 8.74
N GLU A 123 43.71 3.11 8.80
CA GLU A 123 44.28 4.46 8.82
C GLU A 123 45.33 4.58 9.94
N LYS A 124 44.97 4.18 11.16
CA LYS A 124 45.88 4.18 12.31
C LYS A 124 47.11 3.29 12.12
N LYS A 125 46.98 2.14 11.43
CA LYS A 125 48.13 1.27 11.11
C LYS A 125 49.04 1.87 10.04
N LEU A 126 48.51 2.69 9.14
CA LEU A 126 49.27 3.38 8.09
C LEU A 126 49.95 4.66 8.60
N GLY A 127 49.74 5.04 9.87
CA GLY A 127 50.33 6.25 10.46
C GLY A 127 49.66 7.54 9.98
N ILE A 128 48.53 7.44 9.28
CA ILE A 128 47.69 8.57 8.93
C ILE A 128 46.98 8.94 10.23
N THR A 129 47.31 10.12 10.77
CA THR A 129 46.70 10.62 12.00
C THR A 129 45.81 11.78 11.60
N ASP A 130 44.62 11.47 11.09
CA ASP A 130 43.59 12.47 10.93
C ASP A 130 42.68 12.45 12.16
N ASN A 131 42.53 13.60 12.82
CA ASN A 131 41.74 13.73 14.05
C ASN A 131 40.33 14.18 13.66
N ASP A 132 39.69 13.35 12.84
CA ASP A 132 38.39 13.63 12.26
C ASP A 132 37.29 13.47 13.32
N LYS A 133 36.84 14.61 13.85
CA LYS A 133 35.74 14.68 14.81
C LYS A 133 34.42 14.18 14.22
N GLU A 134 34.20 14.35 12.92
CA GLU A 134 32.99 13.89 12.24
C GLU A 134 32.93 12.36 12.23
N LEU A 135 34.07 11.70 11.99
CA LEU A 135 34.19 10.24 12.02
C LEU A 135 33.90 9.65 13.42
N GLU A 136 34.36 10.31 14.49
CA GLU A 136 34.07 9.90 15.87
C GLU A 136 32.60 10.12 16.24
N GLU A 137 32.00 11.22 15.79
CA GLU A 137 30.56 11.48 15.96
C GLU A 137 29.72 10.42 15.23
N MET A 138 30.07 10.06 13.99
CA MET A 138 29.37 9.03 13.21
C MET A 138 29.44 7.64 13.86
N LYS A 139 30.56 7.27 14.52
CA LYS A 139 30.65 6.03 15.30
C LYS A 139 29.76 6.06 16.55
N SER A 140 29.52 7.24 17.12
CA SER A 140 28.75 7.42 18.36
C SER A 140 27.23 7.52 18.13
N SER A 141 26.78 8.00 16.96
CA SER A 141 25.37 8.24 16.66
C SER A 141 24.54 6.96 16.42
N THR A 142 25.18 5.79 16.33
CA THR A 142 24.55 4.52 15.89
C THR A 142 23.66 3.82 16.93
N ASP A 143 23.44 4.39 18.11
CA ASP A 143 22.55 3.77 19.12
C ASP A 143 21.05 4.00 18.86
N VAL A 144 20.67 3.93 17.58
CA VAL A 144 19.30 4.10 17.09
C VAL A 144 18.39 2.97 17.59
N ALA A 145 18.96 1.81 17.94
CA ALA A 145 18.27 0.72 18.61
C ALA A 145 17.86 1.07 20.05
N ASP A 146 18.65 1.87 20.78
CA ASP A 146 18.31 2.30 22.14
C ASP A 146 17.32 3.46 22.15
N LEU A 147 17.28 4.31 21.11
CA LEU A 147 16.20 5.30 20.93
C LEU A 147 14.82 4.61 20.80
N HIS A 148 14.72 3.50 20.06
CA HIS A 148 13.46 2.75 19.95
C HIS A 148 13.02 2.11 21.28
N LYS A 149 13.97 1.67 22.13
CA LYS A 149 13.65 1.17 23.48
C LYS A 149 13.14 2.26 24.42
N GLN A 150 13.62 3.50 24.27
CA GLN A 150 13.18 4.63 25.09
C GLN A 150 11.75 5.05 24.74
N VAL A 151 11.39 5.06 23.44
CA VAL A 151 10.03 5.40 22.99
C VAL A 151 8.99 4.34 23.36
N LYS A 152 9.37 3.05 23.43
CA LYS A 152 8.43 1.96 23.83
C LYS A 152 8.22 1.85 25.35
N LYS A 153 8.99 2.59 26.16
CA LYS A 153 8.91 2.60 27.64
C LYS A 153 8.21 3.84 28.21
N GLY A 154 7.94 4.86 27.40
CA GLY A 154 7.08 6.01 27.73
C GLY A 154 5.71 5.86 27.10
#